data_AF-A0A1V9FML5-F1
#
_entry.id   AF-A0A1V9FML5-F1
#
_cell.length_a   1.000
_cell.length_b   1.000
_cell.length_c   1.000
_cell.angle_alpha   90.00
_cell.angle_beta   90.00
_cell.angle_gamma   90.00
#
_symmetry.space_group_name_H-M   'P 1'
#
loop_
_entity.id
_entity.type
_entity.pdbx_description
1 polymer ?
#
loop_
_entity_poly.entity_id
_entity_poly.type
_entity_poly.pdbx_seq_one_letter_code
_entity_poly.pdbx_strand_id
1 'polypeptide(L)' 'MRRTIIFIPKGHTETITVTVHHKPELNSAEHAGIWDIDTNEVWLSTHLWNQFPANDQKQQGKVFASLHKVSRSLLK' A
#
# COMPACT_ATOMS: atom_id res chain seq x y z
N MET A 1 5.98 -7.08 10.38
CA MET A 1 4.53 -7.22 10.69
C MET A 1 3.74 -7.13 9.39
N ARG A 2 2.57 -7.77 9.27
CA ARG A 2 1.73 -7.74 8.07
C ARG A 2 0.27 -7.45 8.39
N ARG A 3 -0.42 -6.75 7.49
CA ARG A 3 -1.87 -6.48 7.53
C ARG A 3 -2.46 -6.75 6.15
N THR A 4 -3.72 -7.16 6.12
CA THR A 4 -4.46 -7.37 4.88
C THR A 4 -5.64 -6.41 4.86
N ILE A 5 -5.84 -5.74 3.75
CA ILE A 5 -6.99 -4.87 3.53
C ILE A 5 -7.74 -5.44 2.33
N ILE A 6 -9.06 -5.49 2.46
CA ILE A 6 -9.94 -5.90 1.39
C ILE A 6 -10.83 -4.70 1.09
N PHE A 7 -10.87 -4.29 -0.17
CA PHE A 7 -11.80 -3.25 -0.59
C PHE A 7 -12.35 -3.57 -1.98
N ILE A 8 -13.54 -3.01 -2.26
CA ILE A 8 -14.18 -3.08 -3.56
C ILE A 8 -14.00 -1.70 -4.20
N PRO A 9 -13.19 -1.56 -5.25
CA PRO A 9 -13.02 -0.30 -5.94
C PRO A 9 -14.35 0.16 -6.54
N LYS A 10 -14.57 1.48 -6.57
CA LYS A 10 -15.79 2.05 -7.15
C LYS A 10 -15.88 1.66 -8.63
N GLY A 11 -16.98 1.02 -9.02
CA GLY A 11 -17.21 0.55 -10.40
C GLY A 11 -16.71 -0.86 -10.68
N HIS A 12 -16.15 -1.57 -9.70
CA HIS A 12 -15.78 -2.97 -9.79
C HIS A 12 -16.69 -3.85 -8.94
N THR A 13 -16.94 -5.07 -9.39
CA THR A 13 -17.70 -6.09 -8.63
C THR A 13 -16.79 -7.02 -7.83
N GLU A 14 -15.50 -7.01 -8.11
CA GLU A 14 -14.51 -7.87 -7.50
C GLU A 14 -13.82 -7.18 -6.32
N THR A 15 -13.56 -7.94 -5.26
CA THR A 15 -12.79 -7.50 -4.12
C THR A 15 -11.30 -7.54 -4.45
N ILE A 16 -10.61 -6.42 -4.24
CA ILE A 16 -9.16 -6.37 -4.27
C ILE A 16 -8.64 -6.62 -2.86
N THR A 17 -7.75 -7.60 -2.74
CA THR A 17 -7.03 -7.88 -1.51
C THR A 17 -5.63 -7.29 -1.62
N VAL A 18 -5.30 -6.36 -0.74
CA VAL A 18 -3.97 -5.75 -0.64
C VAL A 18 -3.26 -6.26 0.60
N THR A 19 -2.04 -6.75 0.42
CA THR A 19 -1.17 -7.17 1.51
C THR A 19 -0.21 -6.06 1.85
N VAL A 20 -0.30 -5.53 3.07
CA VAL A 20 0.55 -4.44 3.57
C VAL A 20 1.59 -4.98 4.54
N HIS A 21 2.85 -4.77 4.19
CA HIS A 21 4.02 -5.17 4.93
C HIS A 21 4.66 -3.97 5.60
N HIS A 22 5.05 -4.13 6.87
CA HIS A 22 5.94 -3.18 7.54
C HIS A 22 7.39 -3.48 7.16
N LYS A 23 8.05 -2.53 6.50
CA LYS A 23 9.44 -2.61 6.07
C LYS A 23 10.21 -1.38 6.60
N PRO A 24 10.78 -1.46 7.83
CA PRO A 24 11.42 -0.32 8.48
C PRO A 24 12.66 0.19 7.74
N GLU A 25 13.29 -0.67 6.93
CA GLU A 25 14.46 -0.35 6.10
C GLU A 25 14.14 0.55 4.90
N LEU A 26 12.86 0.80 4.59
CA LEU A 26 12.50 1.73 3.52
C LEU A 26 12.98 3.14 3.88
N ASN A 27 13.81 3.69 3.00
CA ASN A 27 14.31 5.04 3.13
C ASN A 27 13.18 6.04 2.91
N SER A 28 12.77 6.72 3.98
CA SER A 28 11.75 7.77 3.93
C SER A 28 12.12 8.94 3.03
N ALA A 29 13.41 9.13 2.71
CA ALA A 29 13.88 10.22 1.85
C ALA A 29 13.71 9.94 0.34
N GLU A 30 13.66 8.67 -0.07
CA GLU A 30 13.46 8.29 -1.48
C GLU A 30 12.02 7.83 -1.68
N HIS A 31 11.64 6.73 -1.02
CA HIS A 31 10.29 6.16 -1.07
C HIS A 31 9.88 5.63 0.30
N ALA A 32 9.08 6.42 1.03
CA ALA A 32 8.55 6.03 2.33
C ALA A 32 7.53 4.88 2.25
N GLY A 33 7.01 4.56 1.06
CA GLY A 33 6.15 3.42 0.80
C GLY A 33 6.04 3.09 -0.68
N ILE A 34 5.90 1.80 -0.99
CA ILE A 34 5.88 1.24 -2.34
C ILE A 34 4.63 0.38 -2.49
N TRP A 35 3.95 0.47 -3.63
CA TRP A 35 2.85 -0.40 -4.01
C TRP A 35 3.17 -1.10 -5.34
N ASP A 36 3.35 -2.42 -5.30
CA ASP A 36 3.38 -3.28 -6.48
C ASP A 36 1.92 -3.54 -6.92
N ILE A 37 1.53 -2.90 -8.01
CA ILE A 37 0.14 -2.96 -8.50
C ILE A 37 -0.18 -4.28 -9.20
N ASP A 38 0.83 -5.04 -9.62
CA ASP A 38 0.64 -6.35 -10.25
C ASP A 38 0.34 -7.43 -9.20
N THR A 39 1.00 -7.35 -8.03
CA THR A 39 0.81 -8.33 -6.93
C THR A 39 -0.11 -7.84 -5.81
N ASN A 40 -0.52 -6.57 -5.84
CA ASN A 40 -1.24 -5.92 -4.74
C ASN A 40 -0.49 -6.02 -3.40
N GLU A 41 0.84 -5.92 -3.45
CA GLU A 41 1.67 -5.85 -2.25
C GLU A 41 2.11 -4.41 -1.99
N VAL A 42 2.00 -4.01 -0.74
CA VAL A 42 2.41 -2.68 -0.27
C VAL A 42 3.49 -2.86 0.79
N TRP A 43 4.56 -2.09 0.71
CA TRP A 43 5.57 -1.99 1.75
C TRP A 43 5.58 -0.57 2.30
N LEU A 44 5.45 -0.45 3.62
CA LEU A 44 5.45 0.84 4.32
C LEU A 44 6.66 0.95 5.24
N SER A 45 7.32 2.11 5.21
CA SER A 45 8.26 2.52 6.26
C SER A 45 7.55 2.59 7.63
N THR A 46 8.33 2.66 8.71
CA THR A 46 7.77 2.78 10.07
C THR A 46 6.88 4.00 10.24
N HIS A 47 7.21 5.13 9.60
CA HIS A 47 6.39 6.35 9.68
C HIS A 47 5.00 6.14 9.07
N LEU A 48 4.93 5.63 7.83
CA LEU A 48 3.65 5.37 7.17
C LEU A 48 2.87 4.23 7.85
N TRP A 49 3.56 3.21 8.34
CA TRP A 49 2.93 2.11 9.08
C TRP A 49 2.18 2.59 10.32
N ASN A 50 2.79 3.50 11.08
CA ASN A 50 2.15 4.09 12.27
C ASN A 50 0.97 4.99 11.89
N GLN A 51 1.01 5.62 10.72
CA GLN A 51 -0.08 6.41 10.15
C GLN A 51 -1.12 5.57 9.39
N PHE A 52 -0.96 4.25 9.34
CA PHE A 52 -1.85 3.33 8.66
C PHE A 52 -2.76 2.60 9.68
N PRO A 53 -3.79 3.26 10.25
CA PRO A 53 -4.69 2.63 11.20
C PRO A 53 -5.52 1.52 10.54
N ALA A 54 -5.92 0.50 11.31
CA ALA A 54 -6.69 -0.63 10.78
C ALA A 54 -8.15 -0.25 10.41
N ASN A 55 -8.74 0.73 11.10
CA ASN A 55 -10.19 1.02 11.01
C ASN A 55 -10.52 2.45 10.53
N ASP A 56 -9.59 3.16 9.89
CA ASP A 56 -9.86 4.49 9.33
C ASP A 56 -9.56 4.52 7.83
N GLN A 57 -10.60 4.30 7.04
CA GLN A 57 -10.53 4.25 5.58
C GLN A 57 -10.03 5.57 4.96
N LYS A 58 -10.34 6.71 5.58
CA LYS A 58 -9.90 8.03 5.08
C LYS A 58 -8.39 8.17 5.22
N GLN A 59 -7.85 7.80 6.37
CA GLN A 59 -6.42 7.84 6.62
C GLN A 59 -5.68 6.78 5.79
N GLN A 60 -6.24 5.58 5.64
CA GLN A 60 -5.71 4.56 4.74
C GLN A 60 -5.63 5.08 3.29
N GLY A 61 -6.68 5.72 2.79
CA GLY A 61 -6.70 6.32 1.46
C GLY A 61 -5.60 7.36 1.24
N LYS A 62 -5.31 8.20 2.26
CA LYS A 62 -4.20 9.16 2.20
C LYS A 62 -2.84 8.48 2.09
N VAL A 63 -2.62 7.41 2.86
CA VAL A 63 -1.37 6.63 2.79
C VAL A 63 -1.24 6.00 1.40
N PHE A 64 -2.30 5.36 0.89
CA PHE A 64 -2.27 4.76 -0.46
C PHE A 64 -2.03 5.77 -1.58
N ALA A 65 -2.54 7.00 -1.43
CA ALA A 65 -2.30 8.07 -2.39
C ALA A 65 -0.85 8.57 -2.41
N SER A 66 -0.08 8.40 -1.32
CA SER A 66 1.33 8.80 -1.24
C SER A 66 2.32 7.70 -1.62
N LEU A 67 1.85 6.48 -1.91
CA LEU A 67 2.73 5.35 -2.26
C LEU A 67 3.31 5.51 -3.66
N HIS A 68 4.58 5.14 -3.79
CA HIS A 68 5.22 4.99 -5.08
C HIS A 68 4.71 3.72 -5.75
N LYS A 69 3.96 3.88 -6.85
CA LYS A 69 3.37 2.77 -7.60
C LYS A 69 4.39 2.21 -8.58
N VAL A 70 4.64 0.91 -8.49
CA VAL A 70 5.54 0.18 -9.38
C VAL A 70 4.76 -0.93 -10.08
N SER A 71 5.07 -1.16 -11.35
CA SER A 71 4.56 -2.29 -12.12
C SER A 71 5.72 -3.00 -12.82
N ARG A 72 5.76 -4.32 -12.68
CA ARG A 72 6.69 -5.20 -13.39
C ARG A 72 6.28 -5.40 -14.84
N SER A 73 4.99 -5.23 -15.15
CA SER A 73 4.45 -5.37 -16.51
C SER A 73 4.96 -4.30 -17.49
N LEU A 74 5.48 -3.17 -16.99
CA LEU A 74 6.01 -2.07 -17.81
C LEU A 74 7.50 -2.20 -18.17
N LEU A 75 8.17 -3.27 -17.74
CA LEU A 75 9.59 -3.53 -18.02
C LEU A 75 9.82 -4.48 -19.21
N LYS A 76 8.86 -4.60 -20.13
CA LYS A 76 8.96 -5.41 -21.35
C LYS A 76 9.11 -4.55 -22.60
#